data_AF-A0A3D3GLC6-F1
#
_entry.id   AF-A0A3D3GLC6-F1
#
_cell.length_a   1.000
_cell.length_b   1.000
_cell.length_c   1.000
_cell.angle_alpha   90.00
_cell.angle_beta   90.00
_cell.angle_gamma   90.00
#
_symmetry.space_group_name_H-M   'P 1'
#
loop_
_entity.id
_entity.type
_entity.pdbx_description
1 polymer ?
#
loop_
_entity_poly.entity_id
_entity_poly.type
_entity_poly.pdbx_seq_one_letter_code
_entity_poly.pdbx_strand_id
1 'polypeptide(L)'
;MVTRTTKKAAPKPKVSKTVFTFFAPEAAEVCLAGSFNQWQEKEFFLKKDKAGKWKISVPLAAGRYEYRFIVDGQWANGQEQGECVPNSYGTWNSVLQIAI
;
A
#
# COMPACT_ATOMS: atom_id res chain seq x y z
N MET A 1 15.12 41.25 -26.80
CA MET A 1 15.68 39.99 -26.25
C MET A 1 14.53 39.20 -25.63
N VAL A 2 14.18 38.05 -26.18
CA VAL A 2 13.12 37.19 -25.66
C VAL A 2 13.70 35.81 -25.39
N THR A 3 13.89 35.46 -24.13
CA THR A 3 14.08 34.07 -23.71
C THR A 3 12.81 33.62 -22.99
N ARG A 4 11.93 32.92 -23.74
CA ARG A 4 10.84 32.13 -23.15
C ARG A 4 11.45 30.82 -22.66
N THR A 5 11.69 30.72 -21.36
CA THR A 5 12.02 29.45 -20.71
C THR A 5 10.77 28.59 -20.67
N THR A 6 10.66 27.57 -21.52
CA THR A 6 9.64 26.53 -21.37
C THR A 6 10.07 25.57 -20.26
N LYS A 7 9.44 25.70 -19.09
CA LYS A 7 9.55 24.72 -18.00
C LYS A 7 8.96 23.40 -18.50
N LYS A 8 9.81 22.42 -18.85
CA LYS A 8 9.37 21.07 -19.25
C LYS A 8 8.65 20.43 -18.05
N ALA A 9 7.37 20.11 -18.21
CA ALA A 9 6.61 19.39 -17.19
C ALA A 9 7.27 18.02 -16.93
N ALA A 10 7.40 17.64 -15.66
CA ALA A 10 7.86 16.31 -15.29
C ALA A 10 6.95 15.25 -15.92
N PRO A 11 7.48 14.10 -16.38
CA PRO A 11 6.64 13.02 -16.89
C PRO A 11 5.62 12.63 -15.82
N LYS A 12 4.36 12.48 -16.22
CA LYS A 12 3.31 12.00 -15.30
C LYS A 12 3.75 10.64 -14.76
N PRO A 13 3.63 10.38 -13.45
CA PRO A 13 3.97 9.07 -12.90
C PRO A 13 3.11 8.02 -13.62
N LYS A 14 3.74 6.97 -14.17
CA LYS A 14 2.99 5.81 -14.65
C LYS A 14 2.31 5.17 -13.43
N VAL A 15 1.05 4.78 -13.56
CA VAL A 15 0.24 4.17 -12.49
C VAL A 15 -0.05 2.72 -12.85
N SER A 16 0.22 1.80 -11.93
CA SER A 16 -0.09 0.37 -12.02
C SER A 16 -1.13 -0.04 -10.98
N LYS A 17 -2.00 -0.99 -11.32
CA LYS A 17 -2.91 -1.61 -10.33
C LYS A 17 -2.14 -2.67 -9.53
N THR A 18 -1.89 -2.38 -8.26
CA THR A 18 -1.24 -3.31 -7.34
C THR A 18 -2.29 -4.06 -6.54
N VAL A 19 -2.16 -5.38 -6.48
CA VAL A 19 -3.03 -6.25 -5.68
C VAL A 19 -2.37 -6.51 -4.34
N PHE A 20 -3.06 -6.21 -3.25
CA PHE A 20 -2.66 -6.58 -1.91
C PHE A 20 -3.48 -7.76 -1.44
N THR A 21 -2.84 -8.73 -0.79
CA THR A 21 -3.53 -9.91 -0.25
C THR A 21 -3.11 -10.23 1.18
N PHE A 22 -4.03 -10.81 1.94
CA PHE A 22 -3.80 -11.25 3.31
C PHE A 22 -4.65 -12.50 3.60
N PHE A 23 -4.08 -13.54 4.17
CA PHE A 23 -4.80 -14.75 4.57
C PHE A 23 -5.17 -14.68 6.04
N ALA A 24 -6.48 -14.62 6.31
CA ALA A 24 -7.06 -14.59 7.65
C ALA A 24 -8.48 -15.15 7.62
N PRO A 25 -8.65 -16.48 7.64
CA PRO A 25 -9.95 -17.13 7.50
C PRO A 25 -10.91 -16.82 8.66
N GLU A 26 -10.39 -16.49 9.84
CA GLU A 26 -11.21 -16.18 11.01
C GLU A 26 -11.51 -14.68 11.18
N ALA A 27 -10.84 -13.81 10.42
CA ALA A 27 -11.04 -12.37 10.58
C ALA A 27 -12.45 -11.92 10.16
N ALA A 28 -12.97 -10.91 10.85
CA ALA A 28 -14.22 -10.25 10.48
C ALA A 28 -13.97 -9.07 9.53
N GLU A 29 -12.85 -8.38 9.70
CA GLU A 29 -12.48 -7.19 8.94
C GLU A 29 -10.97 -7.12 8.69
N VAL A 30 -10.60 -6.73 7.47
CA VAL A 30 -9.21 -6.41 7.12
C VAL A 30 -9.15 -5.09 6.36
N CYS A 31 -8.35 -4.15 6.87
CA CYS A 31 -8.04 -2.88 6.22
C CYS A 31 -6.56 -2.84 5.78
N LEU A 32 -6.29 -2.03 4.76
CA LEU A 32 -4.94 -1.67 4.33
C LEU A 32 -4.67 -0.21 4.69
N ALA A 33 -3.53 0.06 5.30
CA ALA A 33 -3.04 1.41 5.56
C ALA A 33 -1.58 1.52 5.15
N GLY A 34 -1.19 2.65 4.60
CA GLY A 34 0.17 2.89 4.15
C GLY A 34 0.43 4.33 3.73
N SER A 35 1.64 4.59 3.26
CA SER A 35 2.04 5.95 2.86
C SER A 35 1.18 6.53 1.74
N PHE A 36 0.60 5.69 0.87
CA PHE A 36 -0.28 6.11 -0.23
C PHE A 36 -1.65 6.62 0.21
N ASN A 37 -2.13 6.28 1.40
CA ASN A 37 -3.38 6.80 1.97
C ASN A 37 -3.12 7.51 3.31
N GLN A 38 -1.90 8.02 3.52
CA GLN A 38 -1.52 8.74 4.75
C GLN A 38 -1.82 7.96 6.03
N TRP A 39 -1.72 6.62 5.98
CA TRP A 39 -2.00 5.71 7.09
C TRP A 39 -3.45 5.75 7.63
N GLN A 40 -4.42 6.18 6.81
CA GLN A 40 -5.83 6.12 7.19
C GLN A 40 -6.30 4.66 7.38
N GLU A 41 -6.82 4.36 8.56
CA GLU A 41 -7.13 3.00 9.02
C GLU A 41 -8.49 2.47 8.51
N LYS A 42 -9.36 3.34 8.01
CA LYS A 42 -10.77 3.04 7.66
C LYS A 42 -11.14 3.48 6.24
N GLU A 43 -10.19 3.38 5.32
CA GLU A 43 -10.40 3.78 3.92
C GLU A 43 -10.36 2.59 2.96
N PHE A 44 -9.35 1.71 3.09
CA PHE A 44 -9.12 0.62 2.15
C PHE A 44 -9.46 -0.75 2.76
N PHE A 45 -10.75 -1.07 2.81
CA PHE A 45 -11.26 -2.38 3.25
C PHE A 45 -11.04 -3.46 2.18
N LEU A 46 -10.50 -4.61 2.58
CA LEU A 46 -10.31 -5.77 1.71
C LEU A 46 -11.58 -6.60 1.61
N LYS A 47 -11.71 -7.35 0.50
CA LYS A 47 -12.77 -8.35 0.31
C LYS A 47 -12.24 -9.74 0.59
N LYS A 48 -12.94 -10.49 1.46
CA LYS A 48 -12.66 -11.89 1.77
C LYS A 48 -13.27 -12.82 0.71
N ASP A 49 -12.50 -13.81 0.26
CA ASP A 49 -13.02 -14.91 -0.55
C ASP A 49 -13.46 -16.11 0.30
N LYS A 50 -14.02 -17.13 -0.34
CA LYS A 50 -14.51 -18.35 0.34
C LYS A 50 -13.40 -19.16 1.02
N ALA A 51 -12.14 -18.97 0.63
CA ALA A 51 -10.99 -19.65 1.22
C ALA A 51 -10.39 -18.88 2.39
N GLY A 52 -10.92 -17.69 2.73
CA GLY A 52 -10.38 -16.85 3.80
C GLY A 52 -9.24 -15.93 3.37
N LYS A 53 -9.02 -15.78 2.06
CA LYS A 53 -8.05 -14.83 1.51
C LYS A 53 -8.73 -13.49 1.26
N TRP A 54 -8.12 -12.44 1.81
CA TRP A 54 -8.52 -11.05 1.65
C TRP A 54 -7.76 -10.42 0.50
N LYS A 55 -8.44 -9.57 -0.28
CA LYS A 55 -7.83 -8.86 -1.42
C LYS A 55 -8.39 -7.47 -1.64
N ILE A 56 -7.52 -6.55 -2.04
CA ILE A 56 -7.86 -5.23 -2.60
C ILE A 56 -6.91 -4.89 -3.76
N SER A 57 -7.40 -4.11 -4.73
CA SER A 57 -6.58 -3.58 -5.82
C SER A 57 -6.48 -2.06 -5.69
N VAL A 58 -5.27 -1.55 -5.52
CA VAL A 58 -4.99 -0.11 -5.35
C VAL A 58 -4.17 0.40 -6.54
N PRO A 59 -4.60 1.47 -7.22
CA PRO A 59 -3.79 2.11 -8.25
C PRO A 59 -2.66 2.91 -7.59
N LEU A 60 -1.41 2.53 -7.86
CA LEU A 60 -0.22 3.17 -7.29
C LEU A 60 0.76 3.55 -8.40
N ALA A 61 1.43 4.69 -8.23
CA ALA A 61 2.49 5.12 -9.14
C ALA A 61 3.78 4.33 -8.92
N ALA A 62 4.75 4.46 -9.83
CA ALA A 62 6.11 4.03 -9.53
C ALA A 62 6.60 4.71 -8.25
N GLY A 63 7.19 3.93 -7.35
CA GLY A 63 7.65 4.44 -6.07
C GLY A 63 7.85 3.36 -5.02
N ARG A 64 8.37 3.80 -3.87
CA ARG A 64 8.52 3.00 -2.66
C ARG A 64 7.39 3.37 -1.69
N TYR A 65 6.64 2.37 -1.25
CA TYR A 65 5.52 2.53 -0.32
C TYR A 65 5.77 1.70 0.92
N GLU A 66 5.38 2.24 2.07
CA GLU A 66 5.29 1.49 3.32
C GLU A 66 3.84 1.22 3.62
N TYR A 67 3.53 0.02 4.10
CA TYR A 67 2.16 -0.39 4.37
C TYR A 67 2.09 -1.45 5.47
N ARG A 68 0.89 -1.57 6.06
CA ARG A 68 0.49 -2.62 6.98
C ARG A 68 -0.99 -2.95 6.79
N PHE A 69 -1.39 -4.11 7.29
CA PHE A 69 -2.79 -4.50 7.41
C PHE A 69 -3.29 -4.23 8.84
N ILE A 70 -4.58 -4.00 8.96
CA ILE A 70 -5.29 -3.95 10.24
C ILE A 70 -6.32 -5.07 10.19
N VAL A 71 -6.14 -6.08 11.03
CA VAL A 71 -6.96 -7.31 11.07
C VAL A 71 -7.72 -7.28 12.39
N ASP A 72 -9.03 -7.11 12.33
CA ASP A 72 -9.89 -6.97 13.51
C ASP A 72 -9.35 -5.92 14.52
N GLY A 73 -8.89 -4.78 14.00
CA GLY A 73 -8.33 -3.68 14.79
C GLY A 73 -6.86 -3.86 15.22
N GLN A 74 -6.20 -4.95 14.83
CA GLN A 74 -4.80 -5.23 15.18
C GLN A 74 -3.86 -5.04 13.99
N TRP A 75 -2.75 -4.33 14.20
CA TRP A 75 -1.77 -4.06 13.16
C TRP A 75 -0.92 -5.28 12.81
N ALA A 76 -0.96 -5.72 11.55
CA ALA A 76 -0.19 -6.83 11.00
C ALA A 76 0.69 -6.38 9.82
N ASN A 77 1.87 -7.00 9.67
CA ASN A 77 2.68 -6.82 8.46
C ASN A 77 2.12 -7.62 7.30
N GLY A 78 2.53 -7.29 6.07
CA GLY A 78 2.24 -8.13 4.92
C GLY A 78 2.78 -9.55 5.09
N GLN A 79 2.05 -10.53 4.56
CA GLN A 79 2.44 -11.94 4.55
C GLN A 79 3.30 -12.31 3.33
N GLU A 80 3.40 -11.41 2.35
CA GLU A 80 4.23 -11.63 1.18
C GLU A 80 5.71 -11.42 1.54
N GLN A 81 6.60 -12.16 0.88
CA GLN A 81 8.03 -11.97 1.05
C GLN A 81 8.43 -10.57 0.58
N GLY A 82 9.15 -9.82 1.41
CA GLY A 82 9.53 -8.46 1.09
C GLY A 82 10.38 -7.81 2.18
N GLU A 83 10.89 -6.64 1.86
CA GLU A 83 11.61 -5.79 2.81
C GLU A 83 10.65 -5.30 3.90
N CYS A 84 11.15 -5.20 5.13
CA CYS A 84 10.49 -4.52 6.23
C CYS A 84 11.44 -3.49 6.83
N VAL A 85 10.89 -2.35 7.24
CA VAL A 85 11.66 -1.28 7.88
C VAL A 85 11.10 -0.93 9.26
N PRO A 86 11.96 -0.56 10.23
CA PRO A 86 11.50 -0.14 11.54
C PRO A 86 10.70 1.17 11.43
N ASN A 87 9.65 1.29 12.24
CA ASN A 87 8.84 2.51 12.34
C ASN A 87 9.02 3.20 13.70
N SER A 88 8.50 4.43 13.82
CA SER A 88 8.60 5.24 15.04
C SER A 88 7.86 4.68 16.25
N TYR A 89 7.06 3.62 16.09
CA TYR A 89 6.30 2.97 17.16
C TYR A 89 7.02 1.73 17.71
N GLY A 90 8.30 1.53 17.38
CA GLY A 90 9.08 0.36 17.82
C GLY A 90 8.64 -0.95 17.18
N THR A 91 7.90 -0.86 16.06
CA THR A 91 7.48 -2.03 15.26
C THR A 91 8.02 -1.88 13.83
N TRP A 92 7.46 -2.63 12.89
CA TRP A 92 7.94 -2.69 11.51
C TRP A 92 6.81 -2.35 10.53
N ASN A 93 7.17 -1.84 9.36
CA ASN A 93 6.29 -1.66 8.21
C ASN A 93 6.76 -2.56 7.06
N SER A 94 5.83 -3.14 6.31
CA SER A 94 6.16 -3.82 5.05
C SER A 94 6.43 -2.81 3.95
N VAL A 95 7.39 -3.11 3.08
CA VAL A 95 7.79 -2.24 1.97
C VAL A 95 7.31 -2.84 0.64
N LEU A 96 6.70 -2.00 -0.18
CA LEU A 96 6.34 -2.31 -1.56
C LEU A 96 7.11 -1.39 -2.50
N GLN A 97 7.84 -1.99 -3.44
CA GLN A 97 8.52 -1.27 -4.51
C GLN A 97 7.77 -1.47 -5.83
N ILE A 98 7.38 -0.37 -6.48
CA ILE A 98 6.76 -0.39 -7.81
C ILE A 98 7.74 0.22 -8.81
N ALA A 99 8.23 -0.60 -9.73
CA ALA A 99 9.03 -0.20 -10.90
C ALA A 99 8.20 -0.39 -12.18
N ILE A 100 8.31 0.52 -13.15
CA ILE A 100 7.49 0.56 -14.39
C ILE A 100 8.35 0.89 -15.60
#